data_AF-C0CLX7-F1
#
_entry.id   AF-C0CLX7-F1
#
_cell.length_a   1.000
_cell.length_b   1.000
_cell.length_c   1.000
_cell.angle_alpha   90.00
_cell.angle_beta   90.00
_cell.angle_gamma   90.00
#
_symmetry.space_group_name_H-M   'P 1'
#
loop_
_entity.id
_entity.type
_entity.pdbx_description
1 polymer ?
#
loop_
_entity_poly.entity_id
_entity_poly.type
_entity_poly.pdbx_seq_one_letter_code
_entity_poly.pdbx_strand_id
1 'polypeptide(L)'
;MLCTFGGKHFPRSVQTVLRKEGRKTMNRMQNSSREVLLKRINEVSFAVSDILLFLDTHPDCQEALAFYQKNVAIRKEALAEYARLYGPLTIDTADDTCSRSWEWVQQPFPWEVKGGCR
;
A
#
# COMPACT_ATOMS: atom_id res chain seq x y z
N MET A 1 -19.27 0.68 59.03
CA MET A 1 -18.01 1.20 58.46
C MET A 1 -18.26 1.44 56.99
N LEU A 2 -18.25 2.71 56.56
CA LEU A 2 -18.57 3.15 55.20
C LEU A 2 -17.36 2.96 54.28
N CYS A 3 -17.56 2.29 53.13
CA CYS A 3 -16.72 2.51 51.95
C CYS A 3 -17.63 2.77 50.75
N THR A 4 -17.85 4.05 50.46
CA THR A 4 -18.50 4.54 49.25
C THR A 4 -17.51 4.48 48.09
N PHE A 5 -17.66 3.53 47.16
CA PHE A 5 -17.05 3.63 45.84
C PHE A 5 -18.13 4.00 44.83
N GLY A 6 -18.06 5.23 44.33
CA GLY A 6 -18.96 5.74 43.31
C GLY A 6 -18.80 4.95 42.01
N GLY A 7 -19.76 4.07 41.72
CA GLY A 7 -19.93 3.45 40.42
C GLY A 7 -21.04 4.17 39.67
N LYS A 8 -20.69 5.16 38.84
CA LYS A 8 -21.67 5.81 37.96
C LYS A 8 -22.20 4.77 37.00
N HIS A 9 -23.43 4.30 37.23
CA HIS A 9 -24.12 3.38 36.34
C HIS A 9 -24.43 4.10 35.03
N PHE A 10 -23.54 3.94 34.06
CA PHE A 10 -23.62 4.66 32.79
C PHE A 10 -24.74 4.05 31.93
N PRO A 11 -25.64 4.85 31.33
CA PRO A 11 -26.71 4.32 30.49
C PRO A 11 -26.15 3.61 29.25
N ARG A 12 -26.76 2.48 28.86
CA ARG A 12 -26.34 1.64 27.69
C ARG A 12 -26.17 2.46 26.40
N SER A 13 -26.84 3.60 26.30
CA SER A 13 -26.74 4.52 25.15
C SER A 13 -25.33 5.04 24.89
N VAL A 14 -24.44 5.04 25.88
CA VAL A 14 -23.09 5.61 25.70
C VAL A 14 -21.99 4.57 25.59
N GLN A 15 -22.24 3.33 26.03
CA GLN A 15 -21.43 2.18 25.61
C GLN A 15 -21.49 1.97 24.08
N THR A 16 -22.59 2.38 23.42
CA THR A 16 -22.70 2.37 21.96
C THR A 16 -21.90 3.46 21.25
N VAL A 17 -21.54 4.55 21.94
CA VAL A 17 -20.77 5.65 21.34
C VAL A 17 -19.27 5.34 21.40
N LEU A 18 -18.80 4.66 22.45
CA LEU A 18 -17.42 4.16 22.57
C LEU A 18 -17.20 2.78 21.91
N ARG A 19 -18.03 2.41 20.93
CA ARG A 19 -17.79 1.27 20.02
C ARG A 19 -17.84 1.66 18.55
N LYS A 20 -18.17 2.91 18.23
CA LYS A 20 -18.25 3.42 16.86
C LYS A 20 -17.07 4.30 16.44
N GLU A 21 -16.32 4.86 17.40
CA GLU A 21 -15.07 5.59 17.13
C GLU A 21 -13.82 4.68 17.12
N GLY A 22 -13.94 3.40 17.50
CA GLY A 22 -12.86 2.40 17.35
C GLY A 22 -12.90 1.60 16.04
N ARG A 23 -13.89 1.87 15.17
CA ARG A 23 -14.09 1.15 13.90
C ARG A 23 -13.68 1.96 12.67
N LYS A 24 -13.22 3.20 12.85
CA LYS A 24 -12.75 4.07 11.77
C LYS A 24 -11.28 3.88 11.40
N THR A 25 -10.49 3.13 12.20
CA THR A 25 -9.04 3.01 12.02
C THR A 25 -8.55 1.60 11.65
N MET A 26 -9.45 0.66 11.30
CA MET A 26 -9.06 -0.69 10.86
C MET A 26 -9.54 -1.07 9.45
N ASN A 27 -9.96 -0.10 8.64
CA ASN A 27 -10.31 -0.34 7.24
C ASN A 27 -9.21 0.18 6.32
N ARG A 28 -8.18 -0.63 6.06
CA ARG A 28 -7.67 -0.88 4.70
C ARG A 28 -6.60 -1.99 4.61
N MET A 29 -6.67 -3.05 5.40
CA MET A 29 -6.11 -4.34 4.96
C MET A 29 -7.21 -5.13 4.27
N GLN A 30 -7.81 -4.50 3.26
CA GLN A 30 -8.67 -5.20 2.32
C GLN A 30 -7.71 -5.98 1.46
N ASN A 31 -7.86 -7.31 1.41
CA ASN A 31 -7.14 -8.18 0.50
C ASN A 31 -7.24 -7.55 -0.90
N SER A 32 -6.20 -6.82 -1.31
CA SER A 32 -6.35 -5.87 -2.39
C SER A 32 -6.28 -6.68 -3.67
N SER A 33 -7.37 -6.66 -4.44
CA SER A 33 -7.38 -7.36 -5.73
C SER A 33 -6.17 -6.90 -6.54
N ARG A 34 -5.62 -7.82 -7.34
CA ARG A 34 -4.45 -7.57 -8.19
C ARG A 34 -4.57 -6.23 -8.93
N GLU A 35 -5.75 -5.95 -9.47
CA GLU A 35 -6.11 -4.71 -10.18
C GLU A 35 -6.02 -3.45 -9.31
N VAL A 36 -6.46 -3.51 -8.05
CA VAL A 36 -6.41 -2.37 -7.12
C VAL A 36 -4.96 -2.05 -6.75
N LEU A 37 -4.14 -3.07 -6.49
CA LEU A 37 -2.71 -2.87 -6.22
C LEU A 37 -1.99 -2.34 -7.46
N LEU A 38 -2.24 -2.89 -8.65
CA LEU A 38 -1.67 -2.39 -9.90
C LEU A 38 -2.07 -0.93 -10.16
N LYS A 39 -3.35 -0.58 -9.96
CA LYS A 39 -3.83 0.79 -10.10
C LYS A 39 -3.09 1.73 -9.16
N ARG A 40 -2.95 1.36 -7.88
CA ARG A 40 -2.21 2.16 -6.89
C ARG A 40 -0.74 2.32 -7.29
N ILE A 41 -0.07 1.24 -7.72
CA ILE A 41 1.31 1.28 -8.19
C ILE A 41 1.44 2.23 -9.37
N ASN A 42 0.52 2.19 -10.33
CA ASN A 42 0.55 3.06 -11.51
C ASN A 42 0.35 4.54 -11.13
N GLU A 43 -0.66 4.85 -10.29
CA GLU A 43 -0.94 6.21 -9.84
C GLU A 43 0.26 6.83 -9.12
N VAL A 44 0.86 6.10 -8.18
CA VAL A 44 2.02 6.59 -7.42
C VAL A 44 3.27 6.66 -8.31
N SER A 45 3.45 5.71 -9.23
CA SER A 45 4.57 5.75 -10.19
C SER A 45 4.48 6.99 -11.09
N PHE A 46 3.28 7.33 -11.57
CA PHE A 46 3.07 8.56 -12.33
C PHE A 46 3.41 9.80 -11.50
N ALA A 47 2.93 9.90 -10.26
CA ALA A 47 3.23 11.02 -9.38
C ALA A 47 4.73 11.19 -9.10
N VAL A 48 5.47 10.07 -8.96
CA VAL A 48 6.94 10.09 -8.82
C VAL A 48 7.62 10.61 -10.08
N SER A 49 7.21 10.14 -11.26
CA SER A 49 7.78 10.61 -12.53
C SER A 49 7.50 12.10 -12.79
N ASP A 50 6.29 12.55 -12.47
CA ASP A 50 5.86 13.94 -12.67
C ASP A 50 6.65 14.90 -11.76
N ILE A 51 6.78 14.58 -10.46
CA ILE A 51 7.55 15.43 -9.55
C ILE A 51 9.05 15.43 -9.88
N LEU A 52 9.60 14.33 -10.41
CA LEU A 52 10.99 14.29 -10.87
C LEU A 52 11.21 15.27 -12.03
N LEU A 53 10.30 15.28 -13.02
CA LEU A 53 10.38 16.24 -14.13
C LEU A 53 10.28 17.70 -13.65
N PHE A 54 9.45 17.95 -12.63
CA PHE A 54 9.38 19.28 -12.01
C PHE A 54 10.71 19.67 -11.33
N LEU A 55 11.32 18.74 -10.58
CA LEU A 55 12.58 18.96 -9.85
C LEU A 55 13.77 19.25 -10.78
N ASP A 56 13.77 18.76 -12.02
CA ASP A 56 14.81 19.10 -13.02
C ASP A 56 14.91 20.62 -13.27
N THR A 57 13.80 21.35 -13.07
CA THR A 57 13.74 22.81 -13.24
C THR A 57 13.76 23.58 -11.92
N HIS A 58 13.47 22.92 -10.79
CA HIS A 58 13.37 23.52 -9.46
C HIS A 58 14.05 22.62 -8.39
N PRO A 59 15.38 22.44 -8.45
CA PRO A 59 16.08 21.44 -7.62
C PRO A 59 16.03 21.74 -6.12
N ASP A 60 15.91 23.02 -5.73
CA ASP A 60 15.94 23.45 -4.33
C ASP A 60 14.55 23.50 -3.67
N CYS A 61 13.49 23.12 -4.41
CA CYS A 61 12.13 23.12 -3.89
C CYS A 61 11.94 22.01 -2.84
N GLN A 62 12.03 22.39 -1.56
CA GLN A 62 11.92 21.46 -0.43
C GLN A 62 10.59 20.71 -0.38
N GLU A 63 9.49 21.37 -0.78
CA GLU A 63 8.16 20.78 -0.83
C GLU A 63 8.07 19.67 -1.88
N ALA A 64 8.64 19.90 -3.06
CA ALA A 64 8.72 18.91 -4.14
C ALA A 64 9.61 17.72 -3.74
N LEU A 65 10.74 17.97 -3.09
CA LEU A 65 11.62 16.92 -2.56
C LEU A 65 10.92 16.06 -1.50
N ALA A 66 10.21 16.68 -0.56
CA ALA A 66 9.45 15.96 0.46
C ALA A 66 8.32 15.13 -0.17
N PHE A 67 7.62 15.68 -1.17
CA PHE A 67 6.60 14.95 -1.93
C PHE A 67 7.20 13.75 -2.67
N TYR A 68 8.33 13.92 -3.35
CA TYR A 68 9.06 12.86 -4.02
C TYR A 68 9.42 11.72 -3.05
N GLN A 69 10.08 12.03 -1.93
CA GLN A 69 10.50 11.05 -0.94
C GLN A 69 9.31 10.24 -0.40
N LYS A 70 8.21 10.92 -0.07
CA LYS A 70 6.97 10.29 0.39
C LYS A 70 6.40 9.32 -0.66
N ASN A 71 6.28 9.75 -1.91
CA ASN A 71 5.68 8.92 -2.97
C ASN A 71 6.59 7.74 -3.36
N VAL A 72 7.91 7.90 -3.34
CA VAL A 72 8.85 6.79 -3.51
C VAL A 72 8.66 5.73 -2.44
N ALA A 73 8.51 6.13 -1.17
CA ALA A 73 8.25 5.19 -0.08
C ALA A 73 6.93 4.43 -0.28
N ILE A 74 5.85 5.13 -0.64
CA ILE A 74 4.54 4.53 -0.93
C ILE A 74 4.64 3.55 -2.11
N ARG A 75 5.38 3.90 -3.16
CA ARG A 75 5.58 3.05 -4.34
C ARG A 75 6.31 1.75 -3.97
N LYS A 76 7.38 1.85 -3.16
CA LYS A 76 8.15 0.70 -2.69
C LYS A 76 7.28 -0.25 -1.87
N GLU A 77 6.49 0.29 -0.94
CA GLU A 77 5.55 -0.51 -0.13
C GLU A 77 4.53 -1.25 -1.02
N ALA A 78 3.92 -0.54 -1.99
CA ALA A 78 2.94 -1.14 -2.89
C ALA A 78 3.53 -2.23 -3.79
N LEU A 79 4.76 -2.02 -4.31
CA LEU A 79 5.48 -3.03 -5.10
C LEU A 79 5.87 -4.25 -4.28
N ALA A 80 6.31 -4.06 -3.03
CA ALA A 80 6.65 -5.16 -2.13
C ALA A 80 5.40 -6.00 -1.79
N GLU A 81 4.28 -5.35 -1.49
CA GLU A 81 3.02 -6.05 -1.21
C GLU A 81 2.49 -6.80 -2.44
N TYR A 82 2.60 -6.21 -3.63
CA TYR A 82 2.26 -6.91 -4.86
C TYR A 82 3.16 -8.12 -5.09
N ALA A 83 4.48 -7.95 -4.93
CA ALA A 83 5.45 -9.03 -5.12
C ALA A 83 5.17 -10.21 -4.19
N ARG A 84 4.86 -9.93 -2.92
CA ARG A 84 4.49 -10.93 -1.90
C ARG A 84 3.24 -11.75 -2.27
N LEU A 85 2.27 -11.13 -2.96
CA LEU A 85 0.97 -11.75 -3.26
C LEU A 85 0.90 -12.40 -4.65
N TYR A 86 1.56 -11.81 -5.64
CA TYR A 86 1.38 -12.14 -7.06
C TYR A 86 2.68 -12.38 -7.81
N GLY A 87 3.84 -12.19 -7.17
CA GLY A 87 5.16 -12.24 -7.80
C GLY A 87 5.67 -10.86 -8.24
N PRO A 88 6.99 -10.71 -8.46
CA PRO A 88 7.64 -9.43 -8.70
C PRO A 88 7.20 -8.76 -10.01
N LEU A 89 7.01 -7.43 -9.98
CA LEU A 89 6.74 -6.58 -11.16
C LEU A 89 7.97 -5.83 -11.66
N THR A 90 9.01 -5.75 -10.85
CA THR A 90 10.26 -5.06 -11.17
C THR A 90 11.43 -5.89 -10.69
N ILE A 91 12.60 -5.71 -11.31
CA ILE A 91 13.83 -6.37 -10.90
C ILE A 91 14.14 -6.08 -9.42
N ASP A 92 13.88 -4.86 -8.95
CA ASP A 92 14.11 -4.44 -7.55
C ASP A 92 13.30 -5.25 -6.52
N THR A 93 12.22 -5.92 -6.93
CA THR A 93 11.39 -6.75 -6.04
C THR A 93 11.51 -8.24 -6.34
N ALA A 94 12.29 -8.62 -7.34
CA ALA A 94 12.65 -10.01 -7.61
C ALA A 94 13.77 -10.42 -6.66
N ASP A 95 13.41 -10.79 -5.44
CA ASP A 95 14.36 -11.33 -4.46
C ASP A 95 14.54 -12.83 -4.67
N ASP A 96 15.72 -13.21 -5.18
CA ASP A 96 16.12 -14.60 -5.43
C ASP A 96 16.57 -15.35 -4.17
N THR A 97 16.77 -14.67 -3.05
CA THR A 97 17.45 -15.27 -1.89
C THR A 97 16.59 -16.30 -1.14
N CYS A 98 15.27 -16.25 -1.30
CA CYS A 98 14.33 -17.13 -0.61
C CYS A 98 13.56 -18.08 -1.55
N SER A 99 13.52 -17.80 -2.85
CA SER A 99 12.81 -18.63 -3.83
C SER A 99 13.75 -19.66 -4.47
N ARG A 100 13.25 -20.88 -4.68
CA ARG A 100 13.96 -21.95 -5.39
C ARG A 100 13.86 -21.82 -6.92
N SER A 101 13.34 -20.70 -7.41
CA SER A 101 13.04 -20.44 -8.81
C SER A 101 13.15 -18.95 -9.14
N TRP A 102 13.59 -18.62 -10.36
CA TRP A 102 13.58 -17.24 -10.90
C TRP A 102 12.14 -16.80 -11.16
N GLU A 103 11.45 -16.25 -10.14
CA GLU A 103 10.01 -15.93 -10.20
C GLU A 103 9.67 -14.85 -11.23
N TRP A 104 10.64 -14.00 -11.58
CA TRP A 104 10.50 -12.96 -12.60
C TRP A 104 10.02 -13.49 -13.95
N VAL A 105 10.52 -14.65 -14.40
CA VAL A 105 10.12 -15.24 -15.69
C VAL A 105 8.87 -16.11 -15.62
N GLN A 106 8.32 -16.34 -14.42
CA GLN A 106 7.14 -17.18 -14.23
C GLN A 106 5.83 -16.41 -14.44
N GLN A 107 5.88 -15.08 -14.52
CA GLN A 107 4.71 -14.26 -14.78
C GLN A 107 4.33 -14.30 -16.27
N PRO A 108 3.03 -14.41 -16.60
CA PRO A 108 2.60 -14.39 -17.98
C PRO A 108 2.93 -13.03 -18.60
N PHE A 109 3.64 -13.05 -19.72
CA PHE A 109 3.99 -11.80 -20.39
C PHE A 109 2.75 -11.16 -21.03
N PRO A 110 2.70 -9.83 -21.12
CA PRO A 110 1.57 -9.13 -21.76
C PRO A 110 1.31 -9.53 -23.22
N TRP A 111 2.28 -10.10 -23.92
CA TRP A 111 2.11 -10.61 -25.30
C TRP A 111 1.61 -12.06 -25.36
N GLU A 112 1.70 -12.84 -24.27
CA GLU A 112 1.22 -14.23 -24.23
C GLU A 112 -0.31 -14.32 -24.19
N VAL A 113 -0.99 -13.31 -23.65
CA VAL A 113 -2.46 -13.27 -23.54
C VAL A 113 -3.21 -13.11 -24.87
N LYS A 114 -2.52 -12.69 -25.95
CA LYS A 114 -3.16 -12.51 -27.28
C LYS A 114 -2.94 -13.67 -28.25
N GLY A 115 -2.13 -14.66 -27.90
CA GLY A 115 -1.76 -15.75 -28.79
C GLY A 115 -1.77 -17.07 -28.06
N GLY A 116 -2.96 -17.60 -27.78
CA GLY A 116 -3.08 -18.99 -27.38
C GLY A 116 -2.55 -19.89 -28.49
N CYS A 117 -1.36 -20.46 -28.28
CA CYS A 117 -0.98 -21.72 -28.87
C CYS A 117 -0.52 -22.63 -27.72
N ARG A 118 -1.49 -23.34 -27.14
CA ARG A 118 -1.28 -24.66 -26.57
C ARG A 118 -1.94 -25.67 -27.51
#